data_AF-A0A9D5A6A3-F1
#
_entry.id   AF-A0A9D5A6A3-F1
#
_cell.length_a   1.000
_cell.length_b   1.000
_cell.length_c   1.000
_cell.angle_alpha   90.00
_cell.angle_beta   90.00
_cell.angle_gamma   90.00
#
_symmetry.space_group_name_H-M   'P 1'
#
loop_
_entity.id
_entity.type
_entity.pdbx_description
1 polymer ?
#
loop_
_entity_poly.entity_id
_entity_poly.type
_entity_poly.pdbx_seq_one_letter_code
_entity_poly.pdbx_strand_id
1 'polypeptide(L)'
;MIGDPPVILQKPLFDPASTPVKNYQANTRTYNAMFSFSSPGMKFDTKFTKGGGPLTLRLHGHTCHRIRTMLPEIGHPGKYAQLYIFDPGNEIQNWMECFRDNKHIDKAIVINLSLMLDQHNVHAKAFRMAHDMLQHQNVNDLKLRIISDRLTDGRLYNKPTISKVAALIVGDINLGTKQDIIIQARGGNLQRIDEFHPSYPAFQYPLLFPFGEDGYKDNILHAYQGEIIVTKRNRQTVME
;
A
#
# COMPACT_ATOMS: atom_id res chain seq x y z
N MET A 1 4.18 -0.43 -20.87
CA MET A 1 5.57 -0.67 -20.43
C MET A 1 5.72 -0.03 -19.06
N ILE A 2 6.24 -0.78 -18.08
CA ILE A 2 6.71 -0.20 -16.81
C ILE A 2 7.82 0.79 -17.19
N GLY A 3 7.62 2.07 -16.89
CA GLY A 3 8.66 3.07 -17.08
C GLY A 3 9.77 2.87 -16.06
N ASP A 4 10.92 3.49 -16.28
CA ASP A 4 12.04 3.41 -15.34
C ASP A 4 11.58 3.78 -13.91
N PRO A 5 12.15 3.14 -12.87
CA PRO A 5 11.83 3.49 -11.49
C PRO A 5 12.06 4.99 -11.25
N PRO A 6 11.31 5.66 -10.37
CA PRO A 6 11.49 7.08 -10.14
C PRO A 6 12.95 7.44 -9.81
N VAL A 7 13.43 8.57 -10.32
CA VAL A 7 14.84 9.03 -10.16
C VAL A 7 15.27 9.07 -8.69
N ILE A 8 14.32 9.36 -7.80
CA ILE A 8 14.50 9.39 -6.34
C ILE A 8 14.91 8.02 -5.79
N LEU A 9 14.50 6.91 -6.39
CA LEU A 9 14.93 5.56 -6.04
C LEU A 9 16.18 5.11 -6.81
N GLN A 10 16.40 5.61 -8.02
CA GLN A 10 17.55 5.22 -8.84
C GLN A 10 18.89 5.54 -8.16
N LYS A 11 19.08 6.77 -7.67
CA LYS A 11 20.34 7.17 -7.01
C LYS A 11 20.65 6.36 -5.74
N PRO A 12 19.73 6.23 -4.76
CA PRO A 12 19.96 5.44 -3.54
C PRO A 12 20.06 3.93 -3.76
N LEU A 13 19.57 3.39 -4.88
CA LEU A 13 19.72 1.96 -5.18
C LEU A 13 21.03 1.64 -5.90
N PHE A 14 21.60 2.56 -6.69
CA PHE A 14 22.68 2.26 -7.62
C PHE A 14 23.98 3.06 -7.44
N ASP A 15 24.05 4.07 -6.57
CA ASP A 15 25.27 4.87 -6.32
C ASP A 15 25.78 4.75 -4.86
N PRO A 16 26.73 3.85 -4.56
CA PRO A 16 27.17 3.55 -3.18
C PRO A 16 28.02 4.65 -2.52
N ALA A 17 28.32 5.76 -3.22
CA ALA A 17 29.32 6.74 -2.76
C ALA A 17 28.80 7.81 -1.78
N SER A 18 27.48 8.04 -1.67
CA SER A 18 26.93 9.10 -0.81
C SER A 18 26.39 8.59 0.55
N THR A 19 26.57 9.38 1.61
CA THR A 19 26.05 9.07 2.96
C THR A 19 24.53 8.80 3.01
N PRO A 20 23.68 9.56 2.27
CA PRO A 20 22.25 9.27 2.19
C PRO A 20 21.93 7.89 1.58
N VAL A 21 22.70 7.43 0.59
CA VAL A 21 22.53 6.10 -0.01
C VAL A 21 22.76 5.00 1.02
N LYS A 22 23.86 5.08 1.77
CA LYS A 22 24.17 4.09 2.82
C LYS A 22 23.10 4.03 3.89
N ASN A 23 22.56 5.19 4.27
CA ASN A 23 21.46 5.28 5.23
C ASN A 23 20.19 4.60 4.70
N TYR A 24 19.80 4.92 3.46
CA TYR A 24 18.65 4.29 2.81
C TYR A 24 18.80 2.77 2.76
N GLN A 25 19.92 2.27 2.24
CA GLN A 25 20.18 0.84 2.07
C GLN A 25 20.13 0.10 3.41
N ALA A 26 20.77 0.63 4.46
CA ALA A 26 20.75 0.06 5.80
C ALA A 26 19.35 0.02 6.42
N ASN A 27 18.48 0.96 6.06
CA ASN A 27 17.15 1.13 6.67
C ASN A 27 15.99 0.89 5.69
N THR A 28 16.22 0.22 4.56
CA THR A 28 15.25 0.05 3.46
C THR A 28 13.90 -0.49 3.96
N ARG A 29 13.93 -1.46 4.89
CA ARG A 29 12.73 -2.06 5.48
C ARG A 29 11.93 -1.05 6.31
N THR A 30 12.61 -0.20 7.07
CA THR A 30 11.98 0.83 7.89
C THR A 30 11.36 1.90 7.00
N TYR A 31 12.07 2.37 5.98
CA TYR A 31 11.52 3.30 4.99
C TYR A 31 10.29 2.72 4.29
N ASN A 32 10.34 1.47 3.84
CA ASN A 32 9.18 0.85 3.22
C ASN A 32 8.02 0.67 4.20
N ALA A 33 8.30 0.24 5.43
CA ALA A 33 7.28 0.07 6.46
C ALA A 33 6.62 1.40 6.85
N MET A 34 7.38 2.51 6.83
CA MET A 34 6.84 3.86 6.98
C MET A 34 5.74 4.05 5.96
N PHE A 35 6.03 3.99 4.66
CA PHE A 35 5.02 4.33 3.66
C PHE A 35 3.90 3.28 3.45
N SER A 36 3.94 2.12 4.13
CA SER A 36 2.95 1.04 3.96
C SER A 36 1.52 1.51 4.21
N PHE A 37 0.61 1.14 3.31
CA PHE A 37 -0.83 1.40 3.44
C PHE A 37 -1.49 0.43 4.41
N SER A 38 -0.99 -0.80 4.48
CA SER A 38 -1.54 -1.84 5.35
C SER A 38 -0.71 -2.03 6.62
N SER A 39 -1.41 -2.35 7.71
CA SER A 39 -0.77 -2.77 8.96
C SER A 39 -0.58 -4.28 8.97
N PRO A 40 0.57 -4.80 9.44
CA PRO A 40 0.69 -6.21 9.77
C PRO A 40 -0.26 -6.47 10.96
N GLY A 41 -1.28 -7.29 10.75
CA GLY A 41 -2.26 -7.70 11.76
C GLY A 41 -1.70 -8.67 12.80
N MET A 42 -0.38 -8.66 13.01
CA MET A 42 0.36 -9.68 13.74
C MET A 42 0.75 -9.16 15.12
N LYS A 43 0.58 -10.00 16.15
CA LYS A 43 1.04 -9.71 17.51
C LYS A 43 2.45 -10.25 17.66
N PHE A 44 3.43 -9.36 17.79
CA PHE A 44 4.80 -9.74 18.09
C PHE A 44 4.94 -10.07 19.57
N ASP A 45 5.36 -11.29 19.90
CA ASP A 45 5.75 -11.64 21.26
C ASP A 45 7.23 -11.33 21.45
N THR A 46 7.52 -10.17 22.04
CA THR A 46 8.89 -9.70 22.29
C THR A 46 9.49 -10.24 23.59
N LYS A 47 8.78 -11.13 24.31
CA LYS A 47 9.26 -11.65 25.61
C LYS A 47 10.47 -12.57 25.47
N PHE A 48 10.61 -13.23 24.32
CA PHE A 48 11.64 -14.25 24.08
C PHE A 48 12.94 -13.69 23.47
N THR A 49 12.96 -12.42 23.05
CA THR A 49 14.10 -11.80 22.37
C THR A 49 15.20 -11.30 23.31
N LYS A 50 15.08 -11.52 24.63
CA LYS A 50 16.02 -11.03 25.65
C LYS A 50 17.19 -11.97 25.97
N GLY A 51 17.30 -13.11 25.30
CA GLY A 51 18.39 -14.07 25.49
C GLY A 51 19.54 -13.87 24.49
N GLY A 52 20.77 -14.23 24.87
CA GLY A 52 21.96 -14.18 24.00
C GLY A 52 22.04 -15.28 22.93
N GLY A 53 20.95 -15.99 22.68
CA GLY A 53 20.84 -17.00 21.62
C GLY A 53 20.37 -16.41 20.28
N PRO A 54 20.28 -17.23 19.22
CA PRO A 54 19.77 -16.80 17.92
C PRO A 54 18.39 -16.14 18.03
N LEU A 55 18.19 -15.06 17.25
CA LEU A 55 16.96 -14.28 17.25
C LEU A 55 15.75 -15.18 16.97
N THR A 56 14.96 -15.46 17.99
CA THR A 56 13.75 -16.29 17.86
C THR A 56 12.54 -15.36 17.70
N LEU A 57 12.08 -15.18 16.46
CA LEU A 57 10.83 -14.48 16.18
C LEU A 57 9.67 -15.47 16.29
N ARG A 58 8.86 -15.36 17.36
CA ARG A 58 7.66 -16.17 17.53
C ARG A 58 6.44 -15.40 17.04
N LEU A 59 5.84 -15.90 15.97
CA LEU A 59 4.59 -15.39 15.42
C LEU A 59 3.44 -16.29 15.88
N HIS A 60 2.34 -15.69 16.33
CA HIS A 60 1.14 -16.43 16.73
C HIS A 60 -0.02 -16.09 15.80
N GLY A 61 -0.60 -17.12 15.19
CA GLY A 61 -1.67 -17.00 14.18
C GLY A 61 -1.15 -16.88 12.74
N HIS A 62 -2.06 -16.59 11.81
CA HIS A 62 -1.73 -16.34 10.40
C HIS A 62 -1.27 -14.89 10.22
N THR A 63 -0.23 -14.67 9.41
CA THR A 63 0.12 -13.35 8.88
C THR A 63 -1.07 -12.83 8.06
N CYS A 64 -1.81 -11.87 8.62
CA CYS A 64 -2.86 -11.17 7.89
C CYS A 64 -2.52 -9.70 7.85
N HIS A 65 -2.80 -9.04 6.72
CA HIS A 65 -2.66 -7.60 6.60
C HIS A 65 -4.01 -6.97 6.78
N ARG A 66 -4.02 -5.83 7.48
CA ARG A 66 -5.25 -5.17 7.88
C ARG A 66 -5.18 -3.70 7.52
N ILE A 67 -6.30 -3.20 7.01
CA ILE A 67 -6.47 -1.79 6.69
C ILE A 67 -7.50 -1.17 7.63
N ARG A 68 -7.13 0.01 8.14
CA ARG A 68 -7.96 0.81 9.05
C ARG A 68 -8.90 1.71 8.26
N THR A 69 -9.87 2.29 8.96
CA THR A 69 -10.64 3.45 8.47
C THR A 69 -9.72 4.58 8.04
N MET A 70 -10.18 5.48 7.18
CA MET A 70 -9.40 6.59 6.66
C MET A 70 -8.88 7.52 7.75
N LEU A 71 -9.72 7.79 8.75
CA LEU A 71 -9.36 8.66 9.87
C LEU A 71 -9.07 7.85 11.13
N PRO A 72 -8.11 8.29 11.96
CA PRO A 72 -7.88 7.69 13.26
C PRO A 72 -9.07 7.90 14.19
N GLU A 73 -9.16 7.04 15.21
CA GLU A 73 -10.05 7.28 16.34
C GLU A 73 -9.73 8.64 16.99
N ILE A 74 -10.75 9.29 17.55
CA ILE A 74 -10.59 10.61 18.15
C ILE A 74 -9.56 10.51 19.29
N GLY A 75 -8.59 11.43 19.30
CA GLY A 75 -7.51 11.45 20.29
C GLY A 75 -6.38 10.45 20.07
N HIS A 76 -6.40 9.65 18.98
CA HIS A 76 -5.33 8.72 18.65
C HIS A 76 -4.52 9.21 17.43
N PRO A 77 -3.20 8.94 17.38
CA PRO A 77 -2.41 9.24 16.20
C PRO A 77 -2.80 8.35 15.01
N GLY A 78 -2.75 8.92 13.81
CA GLY A 78 -2.88 8.18 12.55
C GLY A 78 -1.77 7.14 12.38
N LYS A 79 -2.08 6.02 11.71
CA LYS A 79 -1.11 4.97 11.38
C LYS A 79 -1.31 4.45 9.95
N TYR A 80 -0.20 4.08 9.28
CA TYR A 80 -0.20 3.47 7.94
C TYR A 80 -0.98 4.35 6.94
N ALA A 81 -1.93 3.78 6.18
CA ALA A 81 -2.77 4.50 5.22
C ALA A 81 -3.42 5.78 5.78
N GLN A 82 -3.71 5.83 7.08
CA GLN A 82 -4.30 7.02 7.69
C GLN A 82 -3.38 8.24 7.62
N LEU A 83 -2.06 8.06 7.54
CA LEU A 83 -1.10 9.16 7.51
C LEU A 83 -1.10 9.91 6.17
N TYR A 84 -1.59 9.29 5.10
CA TYR A 84 -1.83 9.98 3.83
C TYR A 84 -3.05 10.93 3.90
N ILE A 85 -3.92 10.75 4.90
CA ILE A 85 -5.15 11.53 5.05
C ILE A 85 -5.12 12.42 6.30
N PHE A 86 -4.57 11.94 7.40
CA PHE A 86 -4.62 12.63 8.67
C PHE A 86 -3.48 13.64 8.78
N ASP A 87 -3.84 14.92 8.86
CA ASP A 87 -2.95 16.05 9.13
C ASP A 87 -1.70 16.10 8.22
N PRO A 88 -1.86 16.47 6.94
CA PRO A 88 -0.74 16.58 5.99
C PRO A 88 0.32 17.60 6.43
N GLY A 89 -0.03 18.56 7.30
CA GLY A 89 0.92 19.56 7.80
C GLY A 89 2.01 18.98 8.69
N ASN A 90 1.69 17.94 9.46
CA ASN A 90 2.63 17.27 10.37
C ASN A 90 3.03 15.86 9.89
N GLU A 91 2.74 15.52 8.64
CA GLU A 91 2.85 14.15 8.14
C GLU A 91 4.25 13.54 8.31
N ILE A 92 5.31 14.29 7.95
CA ILE A 92 6.70 13.81 8.07
C ILE A 92 7.05 13.51 9.52
N GLN A 93 6.57 14.32 10.46
CA GLN A 93 6.78 14.09 11.89
C GLN A 93 6.02 12.83 12.34
N ASN A 94 4.75 12.71 11.94
CA ASN A 94 3.91 11.55 12.25
C ASN A 94 4.52 10.24 11.70
N TRP A 95 5.10 10.26 10.50
CA TRP A 95 5.84 9.12 9.94
C TRP A 95 7.05 8.73 10.80
N MET A 96 7.86 9.71 11.22
CA MET A 96 9.04 9.45 12.05
C MET A 96 8.68 8.95 13.45
N GLU A 97 7.59 9.44 14.04
CA GLU A 97 7.14 9.05 15.39
C GLU A 97 6.46 7.69 15.44
N CYS A 98 5.88 7.22 14.33
CA CYS A 98 5.24 5.91 14.28
C CYS A 98 6.20 4.73 14.50
N PHE A 99 7.51 4.93 14.32
CA PHE A 99 8.52 3.87 14.40
C PHE A 99 9.48 4.09 15.57
N ARG A 100 9.54 3.10 16.47
CA ARG A 100 10.27 3.18 17.75
C ARG A 100 11.78 3.36 17.59
N ASP A 101 12.35 2.99 16.44
CA ASP A 101 13.79 3.05 16.19
C ASP A 101 14.07 3.97 14.99
N ASN A 102 13.80 5.26 15.18
CA ASN A 102 13.93 6.30 14.17
C ASN A 102 15.25 7.08 14.25
N LYS A 103 16.12 6.77 15.20
CA LYS A 103 17.37 7.53 15.47
C LYS A 103 18.32 7.59 14.28
N HIS A 104 18.24 6.61 13.40
CA HIS A 104 19.09 6.48 12.22
C HIS A 104 18.34 6.76 10.92
N ILE A 105 17.10 7.27 10.97
CA ILE A 105 16.33 7.60 9.78
C ILE A 105 16.63 9.04 9.36
N ASP A 106 17.07 9.19 8.11
CA ASP A 106 17.27 10.51 7.50
C ASP A 106 15.92 11.11 7.07
N LYS A 107 15.58 12.26 7.65
CA LYS A 107 14.35 13.04 7.35
C LYS A 107 14.28 13.50 5.90
N ALA A 108 15.41 13.86 5.28
CA ALA A 108 15.42 14.31 3.89
C ALA A 108 15.01 13.18 2.94
N ILE A 109 15.40 11.94 3.26
CA ILE A 109 14.99 10.76 2.51
C ILE A 109 13.48 10.53 2.67
N VAL A 110 12.94 10.65 3.89
CA VAL A 110 11.48 10.54 4.13
C VAL A 110 10.70 11.55 3.29
N ILE A 111 11.15 12.82 3.26
CA ILE A 111 10.51 13.88 2.46
C ILE A 111 10.52 13.51 0.98
N ASN A 112 11.68 13.13 0.44
CA ASN A 112 11.82 12.79 -0.98
C ASN A 112 10.96 11.58 -1.37
N LEU A 113 10.94 10.54 -0.53
CA LEU A 113 10.12 9.35 -0.77
C LEU A 113 8.62 9.66 -0.71
N SER A 114 8.19 10.50 0.23
CA SER A 114 6.80 10.94 0.33
C SER A 114 6.35 11.67 -0.95
N LEU A 115 7.12 12.68 -1.37
CA LEU A 115 6.86 13.43 -2.61
C LEU A 115 6.82 12.53 -3.85
N MET A 116 7.74 11.57 -3.92
CA MET A 116 7.77 10.59 -5.01
C MET A 116 6.49 9.75 -5.06
N LEU A 117 6.04 9.22 -3.92
CA LEU A 117 4.84 8.39 -3.84
C LEU A 117 3.60 9.21 -4.18
N ASP A 118 3.48 10.44 -3.68
CA ASP A 118 2.38 11.34 -4.04
C ASP A 118 2.34 11.62 -5.55
N GLN A 119 3.51 11.74 -6.20
CA GLN A 119 3.59 11.99 -7.64
C GLN A 119 3.30 10.75 -8.49
N HIS A 120 3.63 9.55 -8.03
CA HIS A 120 3.68 8.36 -8.89
C HIS A 120 2.74 7.23 -8.48
N ASN A 121 2.55 7.01 -7.18
CA ASN A 121 1.81 5.87 -6.67
C ASN A 121 0.30 6.14 -6.75
N VAL A 122 -0.42 5.29 -7.49
CA VAL A 122 -1.87 5.48 -7.68
C VAL A 122 -2.67 5.34 -6.39
N HIS A 123 -2.20 4.53 -5.43
CA HIS A 123 -2.86 4.37 -4.15
C HIS A 123 -2.65 5.60 -3.29
N ALA A 124 -1.42 6.11 -3.18
CA ALA A 124 -1.14 7.37 -2.47
C ALA A 124 -2.06 8.48 -2.98
N LYS A 125 -2.15 8.66 -4.30
CA LYS A 125 -3.07 9.63 -4.90
C LYS A 125 -4.53 9.37 -4.56
N ALA A 126 -4.99 8.12 -4.54
CA ALA A 126 -6.35 7.80 -4.14
C ALA A 126 -6.65 8.19 -2.68
N PHE A 127 -5.70 7.96 -1.77
CA PHE A 127 -5.80 8.41 -0.37
C PHE A 127 -5.76 9.94 -0.27
N ARG A 128 -4.91 10.64 -1.05
CA ARG A 128 -4.90 12.12 -1.12
C ARG A 128 -6.22 12.69 -1.64
N MET A 129 -6.81 12.07 -2.65
CA MET A 129 -8.14 12.48 -3.13
C MET A 129 -9.21 12.28 -2.03
N ALA A 130 -9.14 11.19 -1.27
CA ALA A 130 -10.04 10.97 -0.14
C ALA A 130 -9.86 12.05 0.95
N HIS A 131 -8.62 12.44 1.25
CA HIS A 131 -8.31 13.55 2.14
C HIS A 131 -8.98 14.85 1.67
N ASP A 132 -8.79 15.22 0.41
CA ASP A 132 -9.30 16.48 -0.11
C ASP A 132 -10.83 16.53 -0.06
N MET A 133 -11.51 15.41 -0.33
CA MET A 133 -12.96 15.29 -0.18
C MET A 133 -13.43 15.44 1.28
N LEU A 134 -12.72 14.82 2.22
CA LEU A 134 -13.06 14.93 3.65
C LEU A 134 -12.88 16.36 4.17
N GLN A 135 -11.86 17.09 3.71
CA GLN A 135 -11.62 18.48 4.14
C GLN A 135 -12.57 19.49 3.50
N HIS A 136 -12.83 19.38 2.20
CA HIS A 136 -13.49 20.46 1.44
C HIS A 136 -15.00 20.26 1.25
N GLN A 137 -15.50 19.02 1.30
CA GLN A 137 -16.89 18.73 0.89
C GLN A 137 -17.81 18.29 2.04
N ASN A 138 -17.33 18.31 3.29
CA ASN A 138 -18.07 17.92 4.50
C ASN A 138 -18.92 16.65 4.31
N VAL A 139 -18.31 15.61 3.71
CA VAL A 139 -18.99 14.36 3.37
C VAL A 139 -18.96 13.43 4.57
N ASN A 140 -20.13 13.16 5.15
CA ASN A 140 -20.25 12.32 6.35
C ASN A 140 -20.08 10.81 6.07
N ASP A 141 -20.41 10.35 4.85
CA ASP A 141 -20.35 8.94 4.47
C ASP A 141 -19.49 8.72 3.23
N LEU A 142 -18.18 9.00 3.37
CA LEU A 142 -17.19 8.74 2.34
C LEU A 142 -16.60 7.34 2.50
N LYS A 143 -16.59 6.58 1.40
CA LYS A 143 -15.94 5.27 1.29
C LYS A 143 -14.93 5.29 0.14
N LEU A 144 -13.72 4.81 0.39
CA LEU A 144 -12.69 4.61 -0.61
C LEU A 144 -12.69 3.12 -0.95
N ARG A 145 -13.09 2.80 -2.17
CA ARG A 145 -13.08 1.45 -2.71
C ARG A 145 -11.81 1.25 -3.51
N ILE A 146 -11.05 0.21 -3.17
CA ILE A 146 -9.94 -0.28 -3.99
C ILE A 146 -10.44 -1.47 -4.79
N ILE A 147 -10.29 -1.38 -6.11
CA ILE A 147 -10.90 -2.29 -7.07
C ILE A 147 -9.98 -3.51 -7.25
N SER A 148 -10.56 -4.70 -7.05
CA SER A 148 -9.91 -6.00 -7.26
C SER A 148 -9.98 -6.43 -8.73
N ASP A 149 -11.15 -6.36 -9.36
CA ASP A 149 -11.35 -6.73 -10.76
C ASP A 149 -10.98 -5.58 -11.71
N ARG A 150 -9.76 -5.61 -12.24
CA ARG A 150 -9.25 -4.62 -13.18
C ARG A 150 -9.41 -5.14 -14.60
N LEU A 151 -10.23 -4.45 -15.41
CA LEU A 151 -10.45 -4.73 -16.85
C LEU A 151 -9.25 -4.40 -17.75
N THR A 152 -8.02 -4.54 -17.27
CA THR A 152 -6.79 -4.34 -18.05
C THR A 152 -6.30 -5.67 -18.60
N ASP A 153 -5.89 -5.71 -19.86
CA ASP A 153 -5.25 -6.89 -20.45
C ASP A 153 -4.05 -7.32 -19.58
N GLY A 154 -4.18 -8.49 -18.94
CA GLY A 154 -3.21 -9.04 -17.99
C GLY A 154 -1.89 -9.46 -18.66
N ARG A 155 -1.80 -9.42 -19.99
CA ARG A 155 -0.56 -9.68 -20.72
C ARG A 155 0.31 -8.45 -20.93
N LEU A 156 -0.22 -7.27 -20.64
CA LEU A 156 0.48 -6.01 -20.82
C LEU A 156 0.72 -5.37 -19.46
N TYR A 157 1.99 -5.14 -19.15
CA TYR A 157 2.44 -4.28 -18.06
C TYR A 157 1.98 -2.84 -18.31
N ASN A 158 0.75 -2.55 -17.88
CA ASN A 158 0.13 -1.25 -17.97
C ASN A 158 0.29 -0.52 -16.64
N LYS A 159 0.84 0.70 -16.69
CA LYS A 159 0.89 1.57 -15.53
C LYS A 159 -0.54 1.83 -15.05
N PRO A 160 -0.87 1.53 -13.78
CA PRO A 160 -2.23 1.73 -13.30
C PRO A 160 -2.60 3.21 -13.32
N THR A 161 -3.89 3.48 -13.43
CA THR A 161 -4.47 4.83 -13.32
C THR A 161 -5.43 4.83 -12.14
N ILE A 162 -5.51 5.93 -11.40
CA ILE A 162 -6.33 6.02 -10.17
C ILE A 162 -7.76 5.54 -10.42
N SER A 163 -8.41 5.99 -11.50
CA SER A 163 -9.79 5.62 -11.83
C SER A 163 -10.01 4.12 -12.09
N LYS A 164 -8.95 3.37 -12.44
CA LYS A 164 -9.02 1.91 -12.61
C LYS A 164 -8.80 1.15 -11.32
N VAL A 165 -8.18 1.80 -10.34
CA VAL A 165 -7.67 1.17 -9.12
C VAL A 165 -8.49 1.52 -7.89
N ALA A 166 -9.08 2.71 -7.88
CA ALA A 166 -9.83 3.22 -6.77
C ALA A 166 -11.03 4.04 -7.23
N ALA A 167 -12.08 4.01 -6.42
CA ALA A 167 -13.26 4.84 -6.57
C ALA A 167 -13.64 5.44 -5.21
N LEU A 168 -14.07 6.70 -5.24
CA LEU A 168 -14.69 7.36 -4.09
C LEU A 168 -16.20 7.19 -4.19
N ILE A 169 -16.81 6.73 -3.11
CA ILE A 169 -18.25 6.50 -3.01
C ILE A 169 -18.77 7.39 -1.90
N VAL A 170 -19.84 8.13 -2.19
CA VAL A 170 -20.52 9.01 -1.24
C VAL A 170 -21.90 8.44 -0.96
N GLY A 171 -22.22 8.24 0.32
CA GLY A 171 -23.50 7.70 0.78
C GLY A 171 -23.57 6.17 0.81
N ASP A 172 -24.78 5.66 1.00
CA ASP A 172 -25.02 4.25 1.30
C ASP A 172 -25.12 3.35 0.05
N ILE A 173 -24.18 3.51 -0.87
CA ILE A 173 -24.12 2.69 -2.07
C ILE A 173 -23.09 1.57 -1.88
N ASN A 174 -23.56 0.33 -1.75
CA ASN A 174 -22.70 -0.85 -1.66
C ASN A 174 -22.45 -1.45 -3.06
N LEU A 175 -21.61 -0.77 -3.85
CA LEU A 175 -21.27 -1.18 -5.23
C LEU A 175 -20.11 -2.19 -5.33
N GLY A 176 -19.56 -2.65 -4.19
CA GLY A 176 -18.36 -3.48 -4.12
C GLY A 176 -18.57 -4.96 -4.46
N THR A 177 -17.56 -5.59 -5.05
CA THR A 177 -17.48 -7.06 -5.08
C THR A 177 -16.96 -7.57 -3.73
N LYS A 178 -17.08 -8.88 -3.47
CA LYS A 178 -16.56 -9.50 -2.24
C LYS A 178 -15.04 -9.37 -2.07
N GLN A 179 -14.32 -9.14 -3.17
CA GLN A 179 -12.87 -9.06 -3.19
C GLN A 179 -12.35 -7.62 -3.06
N ASP A 180 -13.20 -6.60 -3.21
CA ASP A 180 -12.77 -5.21 -3.10
C ASP A 180 -12.46 -4.82 -1.64
N ILE A 181 -11.51 -3.91 -1.47
CA ILE A 181 -11.21 -3.31 -0.17
C ILE A 181 -12.07 -2.05 -0.05
N ILE A 182 -12.87 -1.95 1.03
CA ILE A 182 -13.76 -0.82 1.27
C ILE A 182 -13.33 -0.13 2.55
N ILE A 183 -12.75 1.06 2.41
CA ILE A 183 -12.22 1.84 3.52
C ILE A 183 -13.24 2.93 3.83
N GLN A 184 -13.81 2.90 5.03
CA GLN A 184 -14.77 3.91 5.50
C GLN A 184 -14.04 5.09 6.15
N ALA A 185 -14.66 6.28 6.12
CA ALA A 185 -14.13 7.47 6.78
C ALA A 185 -13.89 7.24 8.29
N ARG A 186 -14.93 6.82 9.02
CA ARG A 186 -14.95 6.51 10.47
C ARG A 186 -15.95 5.39 10.74
N GLY A 187 -15.91 4.80 11.95
CA GLY A 187 -16.92 3.85 12.43
C GLY A 187 -16.88 2.44 11.82
N GLY A 188 -15.98 2.19 10.87
CA GLY A 188 -15.76 0.87 10.28
C GLY A 188 -14.86 -0.03 11.13
N ASN A 189 -15.05 -1.34 10.98
CA ASN A 189 -14.14 -2.32 11.55
C ASN A 189 -12.83 -2.40 10.76
N LEU A 190 -11.78 -2.82 11.45
CA LEU A 190 -10.49 -3.14 10.83
C LEU A 190 -10.68 -4.27 9.81
N GLN A 191 -10.48 -3.98 8.52
CA GLN A 191 -10.72 -4.94 7.44
C GLN A 191 -9.44 -5.76 7.17
N ARG A 192 -9.57 -7.09 7.05
CA ARG A 192 -8.49 -7.94 6.53
C ARG A 192 -8.41 -7.76 5.01
N ILE A 193 -7.21 -7.53 4.50
CA ILE A 193 -6.94 -7.54 3.07
C ILE A 193 -6.69 -8.99 2.66
N ASP A 194 -7.35 -9.42 1.58
CA ASP A 194 -7.09 -10.71 0.94
C ASP A 194 -5.66 -10.73 0.36
N GLU A 195 -4.91 -11.79 0.64
CA GLU A 195 -3.55 -11.97 0.13
C GLU A 195 -3.49 -12.05 -1.41
N PHE A 196 -4.61 -12.42 -2.05
CA PHE A 196 -4.78 -12.49 -3.49
C PHE A 196 -5.33 -11.18 -4.10
N HIS A 197 -5.53 -10.13 -3.30
CA HIS A 197 -5.91 -8.84 -3.85
C HIS A 197 -4.76 -8.28 -4.71
N PRO A 198 -5.00 -7.79 -5.94
CA PRO A 198 -3.93 -7.29 -6.82
C PRO A 198 -3.06 -6.20 -6.19
N SER A 199 -3.68 -5.26 -5.48
CA SER A 199 -3.01 -4.20 -4.72
C SER A 199 -2.27 -4.66 -3.45
N TYR A 200 -2.40 -5.92 -3.01
CA TYR A 200 -1.86 -6.37 -1.72
C TYR A 200 -0.34 -6.15 -1.60
N PRO A 201 0.49 -6.52 -2.60
CA PRO A 201 1.94 -6.29 -2.52
C PRO A 201 2.29 -4.80 -2.52
N ALA A 202 1.61 -3.99 -3.32
CA ALA A 202 1.80 -2.53 -3.34
C ALA A 202 1.38 -1.86 -2.02
N PHE A 203 0.39 -2.43 -1.33
CA PHE A 203 -0.05 -1.93 -0.02
C PHE A 203 0.98 -2.17 1.07
N GLN A 204 1.73 -3.26 0.96
CA GLN A 204 2.75 -3.67 1.92
C GLN A 204 4.15 -3.14 1.57
N TYR A 205 4.44 -3.00 0.28
CA TYR A 205 5.75 -2.60 -0.23
C TYR A 205 5.70 -1.42 -1.22
N PRO A 206 5.24 -0.23 -0.80
CA PRO A 206 5.08 0.92 -1.70
C PRO A 206 6.38 1.37 -2.38
N LEU A 207 7.55 1.11 -1.77
CA LEU A 207 8.83 1.48 -2.37
C LEU A 207 9.30 0.47 -3.43
N LEU A 208 8.85 -0.78 -3.36
CA LEU A 208 9.08 -1.78 -4.41
C LEU A 208 8.07 -1.63 -5.56
N PHE A 209 6.88 -1.11 -5.24
CA PHE A 209 5.79 -0.84 -6.19
C PHE A 209 5.49 0.66 -6.25
N PRO A 210 6.44 1.49 -6.74
CA PRO A 210 6.34 2.95 -6.69
C PRO A 210 5.19 3.50 -7.53
N PHE A 211 4.67 2.75 -8.50
CA PHE A 211 3.50 3.15 -9.28
C PHE A 211 2.19 2.55 -8.75
N GLY A 212 2.24 1.64 -7.79
CA GLY A 212 1.07 0.92 -7.26
C GLY A 212 0.63 -0.22 -8.18
N GLU A 213 1.62 -0.91 -8.76
CA GLU A 213 1.44 -2.03 -9.67
C GLU A 213 0.73 -3.21 -8.99
N ASP A 214 0.09 -4.04 -9.81
CA ASP A 214 -0.58 -5.25 -9.34
C ASP A 214 0.45 -6.36 -9.15
N GLY A 215 0.40 -7.06 -8.02
CA GLY A 215 1.28 -8.21 -7.80
C GLY A 215 0.61 -9.58 -7.92
N TYR A 216 -0.73 -9.65 -7.94
CA TYR A 216 -1.44 -10.89 -8.16
C TYR A 216 -2.64 -10.68 -9.07
N LYS A 217 -2.83 -11.58 -10.04
CA LYS A 217 -3.99 -11.56 -10.95
C LYS A 217 -4.51 -12.96 -11.21
N ASP A 218 -5.80 -13.14 -10.96
CA ASP A 218 -6.53 -14.34 -11.31
C ASP A 218 -7.07 -14.27 -12.74
N ASN A 219 -7.33 -15.44 -13.33
CA ASN A 219 -8.07 -15.60 -14.58
C ASN A 219 -7.44 -14.97 -15.84
N ILE A 220 -6.10 -14.87 -15.91
CA ILE A 220 -5.42 -14.49 -17.14
C ILE A 220 -5.65 -15.58 -18.20
N LEU A 221 -6.15 -15.19 -19.38
CA LEU A 221 -6.38 -16.10 -20.50
C LEU A 221 -5.04 -16.56 -21.10
N HIS A 222 -4.95 -17.84 -21.47
CA HIS A 222 -3.75 -18.47 -22.03
C HIS A 222 -3.27 -17.87 -23.38
N ALA A 223 -4.18 -17.53 -24.28
CA ALA A 223 -3.93 -16.86 -25.56
C ALA A 223 -5.23 -16.18 -26.06
N TYR A 224 -5.15 -15.08 -26.81
CA TYR A 224 -6.34 -14.58 -27.55
C TYR A 224 -6.31 -15.33 -28.87
N GLN A 225 -7.14 -16.37 -28.97
CA GLN A 225 -7.41 -17.03 -30.23
C GLN A 225 -8.91 -16.89 -30.46
N GLY A 226 -9.27 -16.15 -31.52
CA GLY A 226 -10.65 -16.01 -31.95
C GLY A 226 -11.29 -17.38 -32.20
N GLU A 227 -12.58 -17.48 -31.89
CA GLU A 227 -13.53 -18.54 -32.26
C GLU A 227 -13.03 -19.99 -32.27
N ILE A 228 -12.38 -20.46 -31.20
CA ILE A 228 -12.17 -21.91 -31.00
C ILE A 228 -12.81 -22.34 -29.68
N ILE A 229 -13.72 -23.32 -29.77
CA ILE A 229 -14.37 -23.95 -28.62
C ILE A 229 -13.29 -24.60 -27.75
N VAL A 230 -13.12 -24.06 -26.54
CA VAL A 230 -12.09 -24.47 -25.59
C VAL A 230 -12.49 -25.78 -24.90
N THR A 231 -11.67 -26.83 -25.04
CA THR A 231 -11.88 -28.15 -24.42
C THR A 231 -11.00 -28.45 -23.20
N LYS A 232 -10.07 -27.54 -22.82
CA LYS A 232 -9.18 -27.67 -21.64
C LYS A 232 -8.97 -26.35 -20.89
N ARG A 233 -8.51 -26.44 -19.63
CA ARG A 233 -8.27 -25.33 -18.68
C ARG A 233 -7.51 -24.17 -19.38
N ASN A 234 -8.17 -23.04 -19.59
CA ASN A 234 -7.67 -21.89 -20.37
C ASN A 234 -7.39 -20.63 -19.53
N ARG A 235 -7.49 -20.74 -18.22
CA ARG A 235 -7.26 -19.67 -17.25
C ARG A 235 -6.10 -20.03 -16.34
N GLN A 236 -5.22 -19.08 -16.09
CA GLN A 236 -4.15 -19.19 -15.12
C GLN A 236 -4.18 -18.02 -14.14
N THR A 237 -3.68 -18.31 -12.96
CA THR A 237 -3.33 -17.33 -11.94
C THR A 237 -1.85 -17.04 -12.07
N VAL A 238 -1.48 -15.76 -12.07
CA VAL A 238 -0.07 -15.33 -12.06
C VAL A 238 0.17 -14.48 -10.82
N MET A 239 1.24 -14.83 -10.11
CA MET A 239 1.85 -14.01 -9.06
C MET A 239 3.08 -13.35 -9.69
N GLU A 240 3.11 -12.02 -9.71
CA GLU A 240 4.19 -11.22 -10.30
C GLU A 240 5.27 -10.86 -9.27
#